data_AF-A0A8S3Q5Q1-F1
#
_entry.id   AF-A0A8S3Q5Q1-F1
#
_cell.length_a   1.000
_cell.length_b   1.000
_cell.length_c   1.000
_cell.angle_alpha   90.00
_cell.angle_beta   90.00
_cell.angle_gamma   90.00
#
_symmetry.space_group_name_H-M   'P 1'
#
loop_
_entity.id
_entity.type
_entity.pdbx_description
1 polymer ?
#
loop_
_entity_poly.entity_id
_entity_poly.type
_entity_poly.pdbx_seq_one_letter_code
_entity_poly.pdbx_strand_id
1 'polypeptide(L)'
;MTIEKMMEVLNKPNVHIGDPDHVKHVIEQIIQGGPDKLQIVADFDFTLSKFYEKGKPCSGCHNVLEEGSLPEVYKEKARTLRDTYFPIETNPKLSIEEKIPKMIEWWTKAHALLETCEISRDSIKHCVSSSTAKLRDGCSWFFDELKTYEVPVLIFSAGIGDIIEEIIKQQSTMHDNMHIVSNYMKFNEEGKMTGFQNAIIHVYNKNENAIHDSDYFQNIEHRTSMILMGDSLGDLHMGDGAEVDHKLKIGFLNGRVEESLELYKKKYDIVIVEDETLDVPNNLLLSILESC
;
A
#
# COMPACT_ATOMS: atom_id res chain seq x y z
N MET A 1 3.45 -30.20 4.62
CA MET A 1 2.53 -29.84 3.52
C MET A 1 2.62 -28.35 3.18
N THR A 2 2.96 -27.49 4.12
CA THR A 2 3.14 -26.02 3.99
C THR A 2 4.36 -25.60 3.15
N ILE A 3 5.54 -26.16 3.42
CA ILE A 3 6.78 -25.77 2.69
C ILE A 3 6.71 -26.09 1.19
N GLU A 4 6.12 -27.23 0.80
CA GLU A 4 5.99 -27.60 -0.61
C GLU A 4 5.11 -26.61 -1.38
N LYS A 5 3.97 -26.19 -0.80
CA LYS A 5 3.09 -25.18 -1.40
C LYS A 5 3.75 -23.81 -1.48
N MET A 6 4.50 -23.43 -0.45
CA MET A 6 5.29 -22.20 -0.45
C MET A 6 6.32 -22.21 -1.60
N MET A 7 7.04 -23.31 -1.79
CA MET A 7 7.98 -23.44 -2.89
C MET A 7 7.29 -23.45 -4.25
N GLU A 8 6.09 -24.01 -4.36
CA GLU A 8 5.29 -23.97 -5.60
C GLU A 8 4.97 -22.53 -6.02
N VAL A 9 4.50 -21.69 -5.07
CA VAL A 9 4.18 -20.29 -5.41
C VAL A 9 5.42 -19.46 -5.72
N LEU A 10 6.54 -19.72 -5.05
CA LEU A 10 7.81 -19.01 -5.30
C LEU A 10 8.45 -19.39 -6.65
N ASN A 11 8.07 -20.53 -7.23
CA ASN A 11 8.53 -21.00 -8.53
C ASN A 11 7.61 -20.60 -9.69
N LYS A 12 6.53 -19.84 -9.43
CA LYS A 12 5.66 -19.32 -10.50
C LYS A 12 6.47 -18.44 -11.47
N PRO A 13 6.17 -18.47 -12.78
CA PRO A 13 6.96 -17.76 -13.79
C PRO A 13 6.95 -16.24 -13.66
N ASN A 14 5.94 -15.69 -12.98
CA ASN A 14 5.79 -14.27 -12.69
C ASN A 14 6.40 -13.84 -11.34
N VAL A 15 7.07 -14.76 -10.64
CA VAL A 15 7.77 -14.49 -9.39
C VAL A 15 9.27 -14.48 -9.65
N HIS A 16 9.92 -13.38 -9.30
CA HIS A 16 11.35 -13.18 -9.47
C HIS A 16 12.01 -12.89 -8.14
N ILE A 17 12.99 -13.71 -7.79
CA ILE A 17 13.73 -13.60 -6.52
C ILE A 17 15.12 -13.08 -6.83
N GLY A 18 15.52 -12.00 -6.14
CA GLY A 18 16.84 -11.38 -6.34
C GLY A 18 17.98 -12.25 -5.83
N ASP A 19 17.87 -12.70 -4.58
CA ASP A 19 18.81 -13.60 -3.91
C ASP A 19 18.05 -14.75 -3.23
N PRO A 20 17.94 -15.93 -3.89
CA PRO A 20 17.17 -17.05 -3.37
C PRO A 20 17.65 -17.59 -2.03
N ASP A 21 18.96 -17.56 -1.76
CA ASP A 21 19.52 -18.05 -0.50
C ASP A 21 19.19 -17.09 0.64
N HIS A 22 19.29 -15.78 0.39
CA HIS A 22 18.85 -14.77 1.35
C HIS A 22 17.36 -14.88 1.66
N VAL A 23 16.51 -14.96 0.63
CA VAL A 23 15.04 -15.07 0.80
C VAL A 23 14.67 -16.32 1.59
N LYS A 24 15.27 -17.47 1.27
CA LYS A 24 15.06 -18.70 2.02
C LYS A 24 15.45 -18.54 3.48
N HIS A 25 16.62 -17.97 3.75
CA HIS A 25 17.09 -17.74 5.11
C HIS A 25 16.15 -16.84 5.91
N VAL A 26 15.72 -15.71 5.33
CA VAL A 26 14.79 -14.78 5.99
C VAL A 26 13.45 -15.46 6.27
N ILE A 27 12.89 -16.19 5.31
CA ILE A 27 11.64 -16.94 5.50
C ILE A 27 11.78 -17.97 6.64
N GLU A 28 12.88 -18.73 6.68
CA GLU A 28 13.13 -19.70 7.75
C GLU A 28 13.18 -19.03 9.13
N GLN A 29 13.82 -17.86 9.24
CA GLN A 29 13.86 -17.10 10.49
C GLN A 29 12.48 -16.56 10.91
N ILE A 30 11.68 -16.05 9.96
CA ILE A 30 10.33 -15.58 10.25
C ILE A 30 9.43 -16.75 10.69
N ILE A 31 9.52 -17.90 10.02
CA ILE A 31 8.77 -19.12 10.41
C ILE A 31 9.19 -19.56 11.82
N GLN A 32 10.49 -19.55 12.13
CA GLN A 32 11.00 -19.90 13.45
C GLN A 32 10.54 -18.93 14.55
N GLY A 33 10.40 -17.64 14.23
CA GLY A 33 9.87 -16.62 15.13
C GLY A 33 8.36 -16.74 15.38
N GLY A 34 7.62 -17.25 14.40
CA GLY A 34 6.17 -17.43 14.48
C GLY A 34 5.36 -16.12 14.44
N PRO A 35 4.02 -16.21 14.55
CA PRO A 35 3.12 -15.06 14.46
C PRO A 35 3.37 -14.02 15.55
N ASP A 36 3.73 -14.45 16.77
CA ASP A 36 4.01 -13.57 17.91
C ASP A 36 5.18 -12.62 17.67
N LYS A 37 6.05 -12.91 16.70
CA LYS A 37 7.15 -12.04 16.26
C LYS A 37 6.87 -11.28 14.98
N LEU A 38 5.81 -11.63 14.26
CA LEU A 38 5.50 -11.05 12.96
C LEU A 38 4.72 -9.74 13.06
N GLN A 39 5.04 -8.80 12.17
CA GLN A 39 4.24 -7.63 11.82
C GLN A 39 4.19 -7.46 10.30
N ILE A 40 3.11 -6.86 9.80
CA ILE A 40 2.92 -6.56 8.37
C ILE A 40 2.96 -5.05 8.18
N VAL A 41 3.69 -4.59 7.16
CA VAL A 41 3.64 -3.21 6.66
C VAL A 41 3.36 -3.26 5.17
N ALA A 42 2.25 -2.68 4.71
CA ALA A 42 1.83 -2.75 3.33
C ALA A 42 1.40 -1.38 2.80
N ASP A 43 1.74 -1.06 1.56
CA ASP A 43 1.02 -0.02 0.83
C ASP A 43 -0.39 -0.51 0.46
N PHE A 44 -1.28 0.40 0.09
CA PHE A 44 -2.63 0.08 -0.33
C PHE A 44 -2.81 0.07 -1.85
N ASP A 45 -2.66 1.22 -2.51
CA ASP A 45 -2.99 1.38 -3.92
C ASP A 45 -2.07 0.49 -4.78
N PHE A 46 -2.65 -0.40 -5.58
CA PHE A 46 -1.93 -1.34 -6.46
C PHE A 46 -1.02 -2.36 -5.74
N THR A 47 -1.01 -2.35 -4.40
CA THR A 47 -0.36 -3.35 -3.54
C THR A 47 -1.38 -4.26 -2.88
N LEU A 48 -2.33 -3.72 -2.11
CA LEU A 48 -3.48 -4.48 -1.59
C LEU A 48 -4.69 -4.34 -2.52
N SER A 49 -4.80 -3.25 -3.26
CA SER A 49 -5.75 -3.11 -4.36
C SER A 49 -5.16 -3.58 -5.69
N LYS A 50 -6.03 -3.97 -6.62
CA LYS A 50 -5.67 -4.45 -7.96
C LYS A 50 -5.18 -3.31 -8.83
N PHE A 51 -4.27 -3.62 -9.76
CA PHE A 51 -3.92 -2.71 -10.85
C PHE A 51 -4.86 -2.87 -12.04
N TYR A 52 -5.26 -4.11 -12.35
CA TYR A 52 -6.25 -4.47 -13.37
C TYR A 52 -7.28 -5.46 -12.85
N GLU A 53 -8.51 -5.34 -13.37
CA GLU A 53 -9.56 -6.35 -13.24
C GLU A 53 -10.11 -6.65 -14.63
N LYS A 54 -9.99 -7.91 -15.06
CA LYS A 54 -10.52 -8.40 -16.35
C LYS A 54 -10.08 -7.55 -17.55
N GLY A 55 -8.82 -7.16 -17.57
CA GLY A 55 -8.21 -6.38 -18.67
C GLY A 55 -8.56 -4.89 -18.67
N LYS A 56 -9.18 -4.36 -17.61
CA LYS A 56 -9.40 -2.93 -17.41
C LYS A 56 -8.61 -2.43 -16.19
N PRO A 57 -8.05 -1.20 -16.25
CA PRO A 57 -7.37 -0.63 -15.10
C PRO A 57 -8.36 -0.43 -13.94
N CYS A 58 -7.88 -0.66 -12.73
CA CYS A 58 -8.59 -0.36 -11.48
C CYS A 58 -8.19 1.03 -10.97
N SER A 59 -9.10 1.68 -10.25
CA SER A 59 -8.86 2.97 -9.61
C SER A 59 -7.97 2.82 -8.37
N GLY A 60 -6.96 3.69 -8.23
CA GLY A 60 -6.39 4.01 -6.92
C GLY A 60 -7.33 4.95 -6.14
N CYS A 61 -7.03 5.21 -4.87
CA CYS A 61 -7.89 5.96 -3.96
C CYS A 61 -8.31 7.35 -4.49
N HIS A 62 -7.39 8.07 -5.14
CA HIS A 62 -7.70 9.37 -5.72
C HIS A 62 -8.63 9.26 -6.93
N ASN A 63 -8.46 8.23 -7.76
CA ASN A 63 -9.28 8.02 -8.94
C ASN A 63 -10.71 7.58 -8.60
N VAL A 64 -10.94 6.94 -7.44
CA VAL A 64 -12.29 6.65 -6.94
C VAL A 64 -13.15 7.91 -6.84
N LEU A 65 -12.56 9.02 -6.38
CA LEU A 65 -13.27 10.30 -6.33
C LEU A 65 -13.52 10.85 -7.75
N GLU A 66 -12.52 10.77 -8.64
CA GLU A 66 -12.61 11.26 -10.03
C GLU A 66 -13.66 10.55 -10.88
N GLU A 67 -13.82 9.24 -10.67
CA GLU A 67 -14.88 8.41 -11.27
C GLU A 67 -16.27 8.73 -10.72
N GLY A 68 -16.32 9.28 -9.51
CA GLY A 68 -17.53 9.79 -8.91
C GLY A 68 -18.04 11.09 -9.56
N SER A 69 -18.85 11.82 -8.81
CA SER A 69 -19.52 13.03 -9.29
C SER A 69 -18.70 14.31 -9.11
N LEU A 70 -17.36 14.24 -9.20
CA LEU A 70 -16.53 15.46 -9.12
C LEU A 70 -16.83 16.38 -10.32
N PRO A 71 -16.90 17.72 -10.11
CA PRO A 71 -17.20 18.68 -11.16
C PRO A 71 -16.20 18.62 -12.33
N GLU A 72 -16.64 18.88 -13.56
CA GLU A 72 -15.74 18.88 -14.73
C GLU A 72 -14.58 19.87 -14.59
N VAL A 73 -14.84 21.02 -13.95
CA VAL A 73 -13.81 22.03 -13.63
C VAL A 73 -12.71 21.47 -12.74
N TYR A 74 -13.03 20.53 -11.83
CA TYR A 74 -12.01 19.84 -11.05
C TYR A 74 -11.15 18.97 -11.97
N LYS A 75 -11.77 18.16 -12.84
CA LYS A 75 -11.07 17.23 -13.73
C LYS A 75 -10.08 17.94 -14.65
N GLU A 76 -10.47 19.09 -15.22
CA GLU A 76 -9.59 19.93 -16.04
C GLU A 76 -8.37 20.45 -15.27
N LYS A 77 -8.57 20.96 -14.04
CA LYS A 77 -7.49 21.49 -13.21
C LYS A 77 -6.59 20.38 -12.67
N ALA A 78 -7.15 19.25 -12.25
CA ALA A 78 -6.41 18.08 -11.81
C ALA A 78 -5.51 17.53 -12.93
N ARG A 79 -6.05 17.45 -14.16
CA ARG A 79 -5.26 17.10 -15.34
C ARG A 79 -4.11 18.08 -15.58
N THR A 80 -4.37 19.37 -15.47
CA THR A 80 -3.33 20.42 -15.63
C THR A 80 -2.20 20.27 -14.60
N LEU A 81 -2.56 19.98 -13.34
CA LEU A 81 -1.57 19.69 -12.30
C LEU A 81 -0.76 18.43 -12.66
N ARG A 82 -1.43 17.33 -13.02
CA ARG A 82 -0.76 16.08 -13.40
C ARG A 82 0.20 16.28 -14.56
N ASP A 83 -0.23 16.94 -15.63
CA ASP A 83 0.59 17.19 -16.82
C ASP A 83 1.83 18.05 -16.49
N THR A 84 1.80 18.82 -15.39
CA THR A 84 2.93 19.61 -14.89
C THR A 84 3.88 18.78 -14.01
N TYR A 85 3.35 18.01 -13.04
CA TYR A 85 4.16 17.40 -11.98
C TYR A 85 4.55 15.94 -12.22
N PHE A 86 3.73 15.16 -12.93
CA PHE A 86 4.03 13.76 -13.22
C PHE A 86 5.35 13.55 -14.00
N PRO A 87 5.70 14.40 -14.99
CA PRO A 87 7.01 14.32 -15.64
C PRO A 87 8.18 14.61 -14.70
N ILE A 88 7.97 15.35 -13.60
CA ILE A 88 8.99 15.66 -12.59
C ILE A 88 9.16 14.46 -11.65
N GLU A 89 8.06 13.92 -11.15
CA GLU A 89 8.03 12.72 -10.32
C GLU A 89 8.77 11.55 -10.99
N THR A 90 8.45 11.29 -12.25
CA THR A 90 9.02 10.17 -13.01
C THR A 90 10.39 10.44 -13.62
N ASN A 91 10.96 11.64 -13.46
CA ASN A 91 12.22 12.01 -14.08
C ASN A 91 13.41 11.24 -13.44
N PRO A 92 14.13 10.39 -14.18
CA PRO A 92 15.27 9.65 -13.62
C PRO A 92 16.51 10.51 -13.38
N LYS A 93 16.54 11.77 -13.88
CA LYS A 93 17.68 12.69 -13.74
C LYS A 93 17.60 13.57 -12.50
N LEU A 94 16.45 13.63 -11.84
CA LEU A 94 16.27 14.39 -10.60
C LEU A 94 16.47 13.49 -9.40
N SER A 95 17.19 14.00 -8.39
CA SER A 95 17.31 13.35 -7.09
C SER A 95 15.96 13.34 -6.35
N ILE A 96 15.85 12.49 -5.31
CA ILE A 96 14.64 12.44 -4.48
C ILE A 96 14.45 13.77 -3.76
N GLU A 97 15.55 14.35 -3.26
CA GLU A 97 15.58 15.64 -2.56
C GLU A 97 15.06 16.79 -3.43
N GLU A 98 15.36 16.78 -4.74
CA GLU A 98 14.85 17.77 -5.69
C GLU A 98 13.35 17.56 -6.01
N LYS A 99 12.86 16.32 -5.94
CA LYS A 99 11.46 15.98 -6.23
C LYS A 99 10.52 16.26 -5.06
N ILE A 100 10.97 16.04 -3.82
CA ILE A 100 10.16 16.25 -2.60
C ILE A 100 9.42 17.59 -2.60
N PRO A 101 10.06 18.77 -2.75
CA PRO A 101 9.34 20.04 -2.69
C PRO A 101 8.31 20.19 -3.81
N LYS A 102 8.52 19.55 -4.97
CA LYS A 102 7.57 19.55 -6.08
C LYS A 102 6.37 18.64 -5.83
N MET A 103 6.59 17.50 -5.16
CA MET A 103 5.49 16.64 -4.73
C MET A 103 4.64 17.33 -3.67
N ILE A 104 5.26 17.96 -2.66
CA ILE A 104 4.54 18.75 -1.66
C ILE A 104 3.68 19.83 -2.34
N GLU A 105 4.23 20.56 -3.30
CA GLU A 105 3.51 21.58 -4.05
C GLU A 105 2.32 20.98 -4.83
N TRP A 106 2.53 19.86 -5.54
CA TRP A 106 1.47 19.18 -6.30
C TRP A 106 0.34 18.72 -5.39
N TRP A 107 0.67 17.97 -4.34
CA TRP A 107 -0.29 17.40 -3.41
C TRP A 107 -1.07 18.48 -2.67
N THR A 108 -0.40 19.56 -2.24
CA THR A 108 -1.08 20.73 -1.64
C THR A 108 -2.12 21.34 -2.58
N LYS A 109 -1.76 21.53 -3.87
CA LYS A 109 -2.69 22.07 -4.87
C LYS A 109 -3.84 21.09 -5.17
N ALA A 110 -3.55 19.80 -5.27
CA ALA A 110 -4.56 18.77 -5.53
C ALA A 110 -5.58 18.69 -4.38
N HIS A 111 -5.11 18.70 -3.13
CA HIS A 111 -5.96 18.71 -1.95
C HIS A 111 -6.84 19.97 -1.87
N ALA A 112 -6.26 21.15 -2.12
CA ALA A 112 -7.02 22.40 -2.15
C ALA A 112 -8.09 22.41 -3.27
N LEU A 113 -7.85 21.70 -4.38
CA LEU A 113 -8.87 21.51 -5.42
C LEU A 113 -10.03 20.64 -4.93
N LEU A 114 -9.75 19.54 -4.23
CA LEU A 114 -10.77 18.65 -3.66
C LEU A 114 -11.68 19.38 -2.64
N GLU A 115 -11.12 20.29 -1.85
CA GLU A 115 -11.88 21.15 -0.92
C GLU A 115 -12.99 21.96 -1.61
N THR A 116 -12.80 22.31 -2.89
CA THR A 116 -13.80 23.07 -3.65
C THR A 116 -14.93 22.22 -4.22
N CYS A 117 -14.89 20.88 -4.06
CA CYS A 117 -15.80 19.95 -4.73
C CYS A 117 -17.01 19.51 -3.88
N GLU A 118 -17.24 20.12 -2.72
CA GLU A 118 -18.37 19.80 -1.81
C GLU A 118 -18.50 18.29 -1.47
N ILE A 119 -17.37 17.60 -1.33
CA ILE A 119 -17.35 16.16 -1.00
C ILE A 119 -17.99 15.97 0.39
N SER A 120 -18.92 15.02 0.50
CA SER A 120 -19.56 14.66 1.77
C SER A 120 -19.18 13.25 2.20
N ARG A 121 -19.23 12.98 3.51
CA ARG A 121 -18.94 11.64 4.04
C ARG A 121 -19.83 10.56 3.41
N ASP A 122 -21.09 10.87 3.14
CA ASP A 122 -22.02 9.92 2.50
C ASP A 122 -21.68 9.69 1.02
N SER A 123 -21.17 10.72 0.32
CA SER A 123 -20.75 10.56 -1.08
C SER A 123 -19.59 9.60 -1.24
N ILE A 124 -18.71 9.46 -0.23
CA ILE A 124 -17.58 8.52 -0.27
C ILE A 124 -18.05 7.08 -0.47
N LYS A 125 -19.06 6.66 0.30
CA LYS A 125 -19.64 5.31 0.21
C LYS A 125 -20.13 5.02 -1.21
N HIS A 126 -20.83 6.00 -1.79
CA HIS A 126 -21.34 5.88 -3.14
C HIS A 126 -20.20 5.83 -4.17
N CYS A 127 -19.23 6.75 -4.10
CA CYS A 127 -18.08 6.77 -4.99
C CYS A 127 -17.34 5.42 -5.00
N VAL A 128 -17.04 4.87 -3.82
CA VAL A 128 -16.39 3.54 -3.70
C VAL A 128 -17.23 2.47 -4.37
N SER A 129 -18.53 2.39 -4.05
CA SER A 129 -19.44 1.36 -4.60
C SER A 129 -19.61 1.44 -6.12
N SER A 130 -19.44 2.63 -6.71
CA SER A 130 -19.56 2.88 -8.15
C SER A 130 -18.24 2.83 -8.92
N SER A 131 -17.11 2.82 -8.20
CA SER A 131 -15.78 2.87 -8.79
C SER A 131 -15.30 1.50 -9.29
N THR A 132 -14.18 1.50 -9.99
CA THR A 132 -13.49 0.26 -10.38
C THR A 132 -12.47 -0.25 -9.35
N ALA A 133 -12.28 0.46 -8.23
CA ALA A 133 -11.36 0.05 -7.17
C ALA A 133 -11.73 -1.32 -6.61
N LYS A 134 -10.75 -2.21 -6.52
CA LYS A 134 -10.98 -3.58 -6.08
C LYS A 134 -9.78 -4.10 -5.29
N LEU A 135 -10.02 -4.82 -4.20
CA LEU A 135 -8.97 -5.53 -3.48
C LEU A 135 -8.41 -6.69 -4.32
N ARG A 136 -7.11 -6.97 -4.18
CA ARG A 136 -6.48 -8.16 -4.76
C ARG A 136 -7.17 -9.42 -4.27
N ASP A 137 -7.23 -10.43 -5.13
CA ASP A 137 -7.84 -11.70 -4.76
C ASP A 137 -7.04 -12.34 -3.61
N GLY A 138 -7.73 -12.72 -2.53
CA GLY A 138 -7.11 -13.25 -1.32
C GLY A 138 -6.94 -12.25 -0.16
N CYS A 139 -7.28 -10.95 -0.33
CA CYS A 139 -7.21 -9.97 0.76
C CYS A 139 -8.09 -10.32 1.97
N SER A 140 -9.30 -10.82 1.77
CA SER A 140 -10.17 -11.16 2.92
C SER A 140 -9.57 -12.25 3.79
N TRP A 141 -9.06 -13.32 3.17
CA TRP A 141 -8.33 -14.36 3.88
C TRP A 141 -7.09 -13.79 4.59
N PHE A 142 -6.33 -12.93 3.91
CA PHE A 142 -5.14 -12.29 4.48
C PHE A 142 -5.47 -11.52 5.76
N PHE A 143 -6.50 -10.67 5.74
CA PHE A 143 -6.91 -9.89 6.91
C PHE A 143 -7.48 -10.76 8.02
N ASP A 144 -8.33 -11.74 7.69
CA ASP A 144 -8.97 -12.64 8.67
C ASP A 144 -7.96 -13.52 9.42
N GLU A 145 -6.96 -14.05 8.71
CA GLU A 145 -5.92 -14.89 9.33
C GLU A 145 -4.96 -14.07 10.17
N LEU A 146 -4.50 -12.91 9.68
CA LEU A 146 -3.65 -12.03 10.48
C LEU A 146 -4.36 -11.58 11.76
N LYS A 147 -5.68 -11.36 11.71
CA LYS A 147 -6.47 -11.11 12.91
C LYS A 147 -6.53 -12.32 13.84
N THR A 148 -6.75 -13.52 13.30
CA THR A 148 -6.82 -14.77 14.09
C THR A 148 -5.58 -14.99 14.95
N TYR A 149 -4.41 -14.61 14.44
CA TYR A 149 -3.12 -14.71 15.12
C TYR A 149 -2.65 -13.40 15.76
N GLU A 150 -3.51 -12.38 15.83
CA GLU A 150 -3.22 -11.05 16.39
C GLU A 150 -1.90 -10.45 15.85
N VAL A 151 -1.66 -10.61 14.55
CA VAL A 151 -0.51 -10.03 13.85
C VAL A 151 -0.86 -8.59 13.46
N PRO A 152 -0.10 -7.57 13.92
CA PRO A 152 -0.37 -6.17 13.56
C PRO A 152 -0.21 -5.92 12.06
N VAL A 153 -1.14 -5.19 11.46
CA VAL A 153 -1.11 -4.79 10.04
C VAL A 153 -1.10 -3.28 9.94
N LEU A 154 0.02 -2.72 9.49
CA LEU A 154 0.11 -1.32 9.13
C LEU A 154 -0.14 -1.14 7.62
N ILE A 155 -1.24 -0.50 7.26
CA ILE A 155 -1.48 -0.01 5.90
C ILE A 155 -0.96 1.42 5.83
N PHE A 156 0.14 1.64 5.10
CA PHE A 156 0.79 2.94 5.00
C PHE A 156 0.70 3.46 3.56
N SER A 157 -0.23 4.38 3.32
CA SER A 157 -0.59 4.79 1.97
C SER A 157 -0.54 6.30 1.77
N ALA A 158 -0.01 6.71 0.61
CA ALA A 158 -0.12 8.08 0.11
C ALA A 158 -1.51 8.36 -0.51
N GLY A 159 -2.42 7.38 -0.50
CA GLY A 159 -3.81 7.52 -0.92
C GLY A 159 -4.64 8.36 0.05
N ILE A 160 -5.95 8.09 0.08
CA ILE A 160 -6.92 8.80 0.93
C ILE A 160 -7.47 7.83 1.96
N GLY A 161 -7.21 8.07 3.24
CA GLY A 161 -7.56 7.15 4.34
C GLY A 161 -9.04 6.78 4.38
N ASP A 162 -9.94 7.76 4.23
CA ASP A 162 -11.39 7.54 4.22
C ASP A 162 -11.85 6.62 3.08
N ILE A 163 -11.17 6.67 1.92
CA ILE A 163 -11.46 5.82 0.77
C ILE A 163 -10.94 4.40 1.00
N ILE A 164 -9.72 4.27 1.54
CA ILE A 164 -9.12 2.98 1.88
C ILE A 164 -10.03 2.21 2.85
N GLU A 165 -10.42 2.87 3.95
CA GLU A 165 -11.32 2.27 4.94
C GLU A 165 -12.63 1.82 4.33
N GLU A 166 -13.24 2.65 3.49
CA GLU A 166 -14.53 2.34 2.87
C GLU A 166 -14.41 1.21 1.84
N ILE A 167 -13.31 1.13 1.07
CA ILE A 167 -13.04 -0.01 0.18
C ILE A 167 -12.95 -1.30 1.00
N ILE A 168 -12.17 -1.31 2.08
CA ILE A 168 -12.02 -2.50 2.94
C ILE A 168 -13.37 -2.88 3.55
N LYS A 169 -14.13 -1.92 4.09
CA LYS A 169 -15.45 -2.17 4.69
C LYS A 169 -16.48 -2.73 3.70
N GLN A 170 -16.42 -2.35 2.43
CA GLN A 170 -17.35 -2.83 1.40
C GLN A 170 -16.94 -4.18 0.79
N GLN A 171 -15.65 -4.49 0.74
CA GLN A 171 -15.13 -5.66 0.00
C GLN A 171 -14.55 -6.75 0.91
N SER A 172 -14.35 -6.46 2.19
CA SER A 172 -13.71 -7.32 3.18
C SER A 172 -14.12 -6.92 4.61
N THR A 173 -13.31 -7.32 5.61
CA THR A 173 -13.50 -6.96 7.02
C THR A 173 -12.36 -6.06 7.49
N MET A 174 -12.71 -4.92 8.08
CA MET A 174 -11.74 -4.06 8.78
C MET A 174 -11.62 -4.55 10.23
N HIS A 175 -10.47 -5.12 10.57
CA HIS A 175 -10.19 -5.65 11.90
C HIS A 175 -9.45 -4.62 12.78
N ASP A 176 -9.45 -4.84 14.09
CA ASP A 176 -8.82 -3.95 15.08
C ASP A 176 -7.28 -4.07 15.16
N ASN A 177 -6.70 -5.15 14.64
CA ASN A 177 -5.25 -5.30 14.45
C ASN A 177 -4.72 -4.53 13.22
N MET A 178 -5.61 -3.88 12.46
CA MET A 178 -5.26 -3.08 11.28
C MET A 178 -5.17 -1.60 11.66
N HIS A 179 -4.05 -0.98 11.34
CA HIS A 179 -3.82 0.46 11.49
C HIS A 179 -3.56 1.08 10.13
N ILE A 180 -4.22 2.20 9.82
CA ILE A 180 -4.08 2.90 8.54
C ILE A 180 -3.44 4.26 8.78
N VAL A 181 -2.29 4.49 8.13
CA VAL A 181 -1.62 5.79 8.08
C VAL A 181 -1.74 6.31 6.65
N SER A 182 -2.54 7.36 6.46
CA SER A 182 -2.83 7.93 5.15
C SER A 182 -3.34 9.38 5.22
N ASN A 183 -3.61 10.00 4.07
CA ASN A 183 -4.18 11.35 4.02
C ASN A 183 -5.68 11.28 4.33
N TYR A 184 -6.05 11.54 5.58
CA TYR A 184 -7.46 11.58 6.00
C TYR A 184 -8.10 12.92 5.70
N MET A 185 -9.33 12.90 5.19
CA MET A 185 -10.14 14.09 5.01
C MET A 185 -10.61 14.64 6.37
N LYS A 186 -10.69 15.95 6.46
CA LYS A 186 -11.32 16.67 7.57
C LYS A 186 -12.74 17.04 7.16
N PHE A 187 -13.71 16.69 7.99
CA PHE A 187 -15.12 17.05 7.80
C PHE A 187 -15.60 18.02 8.88
N ASN A 188 -16.50 18.93 8.50
CA ASN A 188 -17.22 19.77 9.46
C ASN A 188 -18.42 19.05 10.10
N GLU A 189 -19.15 19.74 10.97
CA GLU A 189 -20.32 19.19 11.68
C GLU A 189 -21.44 18.74 10.72
N GLU A 190 -21.56 19.38 9.56
CA GLU A 190 -22.50 19.02 8.50
C GLU A 190 -22.02 17.86 7.61
N GLY A 191 -20.84 17.29 7.88
CA GLY A 191 -20.30 16.16 7.12
C GLY A 191 -19.73 16.53 5.74
N LYS A 192 -19.43 17.82 5.50
CA LYS A 192 -18.74 18.31 4.30
C LYS A 192 -17.23 18.37 4.52
N MET A 193 -16.47 17.97 3.51
CA MET A 193 -15.02 18.00 3.50
C MET A 193 -14.53 19.46 3.49
N THR A 194 -13.60 19.79 4.39
CA THR A 194 -13.00 21.12 4.54
C THR A 194 -11.49 21.12 4.41
N GLY A 195 -10.89 20.00 4.02
CA GLY A 195 -9.45 19.82 3.86
C GLY A 195 -8.97 18.44 4.28
N PHE A 196 -7.68 18.33 4.55
CA PHE A 196 -7.04 17.10 5.04
C PHE A 196 -6.48 17.29 6.46
N GLN A 197 -6.32 16.18 7.16
CA GLN A 197 -5.74 16.12 8.50
C GLN A 197 -4.22 15.97 8.41
N ASN A 198 -3.51 16.50 9.41
CA ASN A 198 -2.06 16.32 9.62
C ASN A 198 -1.17 16.71 8.42
N ALA A 199 0.08 16.25 8.44
CA ALA A 199 1.02 16.46 7.34
C ALA A 199 0.69 15.55 6.14
N ILE A 200 0.93 16.06 4.93
CA ILE A 200 0.68 15.32 3.68
C ILE A 200 1.63 14.12 3.56
N ILE A 201 1.08 12.96 3.25
CA ILE A 201 1.82 11.75 2.86
C ILE A 201 1.80 11.66 1.33
N HIS A 202 2.97 11.58 0.73
CA HIS A 202 3.21 11.39 -0.70
C HIS A 202 4.25 10.30 -0.94
N VAL A 203 4.48 9.93 -2.20
CA VAL A 203 5.34 8.80 -2.62
C VAL A 203 6.80 8.82 -2.11
N TYR A 204 7.30 9.95 -1.59
CA TYR A 204 8.70 10.11 -1.16
C TYR A 204 8.88 10.39 0.34
N ASN A 205 7.80 10.51 1.12
CA ASN A 205 7.89 10.70 2.57
C ASN A 205 7.13 9.60 3.34
N LYS A 206 6.90 8.44 2.71
CA LYS A 206 6.44 7.22 3.37
C LYS A 206 7.56 6.58 4.20
N ASN A 207 7.96 7.27 5.25
CA ASN A 207 9.02 6.85 6.14
C ASN A 207 8.60 7.05 7.60
N GLU A 208 9.52 6.78 8.52
CA GLU A 208 9.31 6.91 9.95
C GLU A 208 8.73 8.28 10.37
N ASN A 209 9.04 9.36 9.65
CA ASN A 209 8.58 10.71 9.97
C ASN A 209 7.07 10.89 9.82
N ALA A 210 6.40 10.11 8.97
CA ALA A 210 4.94 10.14 8.90
C ALA A 210 4.28 9.35 10.06
N ILE A 211 5.05 8.53 10.78
CA ILE A 211 4.59 7.68 11.89
C ILE A 211 5.13 8.21 13.23
N HIS A 212 6.13 9.11 13.24
CA HIS A 212 6.83 9.62 14.42
C HIS A 212 5.96 10.37 15.42
N ASP A 213 4.82 10.91 14.99
CA ASP A 213 3.83 11.49 15.91
C ASP A 213 2.96 10.41 16.60
N SER A 214 3.31 9.12 16.45
CA SER A 214 2.63 7.99 17.08
C SER A 214 3.59 7.01 17.75
N ASP A 215 3.12 6.37 18.83
CA ASP A 215 3.85 5.31 19.53
C ASP A 215 3.67 3.93 18.85
N TYR A 216 3.25 3.87 17.59
CA TYR A 216 2.86 2.63 16.92
C TYR A 216 3.95 1.56 16.98
N PHE A 217 5.15 1.84 16.44
CA PHE A 217 6.25 0.87 16.42
C PHE A 217 6.80 0.56 17.81
N GLN A 218 6.76 1.52 18.75
CA GLN A 218 7.16 1.29 20.14
C GLN A 218 6.23 0.28 20.82
N ASN A 219 4.92 0.38 20.60
CA ASN A 219 3.94 -0.54 21.16
C ASN A 219 4.06 -1.97 20.63
N ILE A 220 4.70 -2.16 19.46
CA ILE A 220 4.89 -3.47 18.84
C ILE A 220 6.37 -3.86 18.70
N GLU A 221 7.28 -3.25 19.49
CA GLU A 221 8.73 -3.52 19.42
C GLU A 221 9.11 -5.00 19.62
N HIS A 222 8.23 -5.77 20.28
CA HIS A 222 8.39 -7.22 20.47
C HIS A 222 8.23 -8.02 19.16
N ARG A 223 7.68 -7.43 18.09
CA ARG A 223 7.50 -8.01 16.75
C ARG A 223 8.76 -7.86 15.91
N THR A 224 9.73 -8.73 16.12
CA THR A 224 11.07 -8.62 15.51
C THR A 224 11.17 -9.16 14.07
N SER A 225 10.06 -9.57 13.46
CA SER A 225 9.97 -10.03 12.06
C SER A 225 8.96 -9.21 11.27
N MET A 226 9.30 -8.80 10.05
CA MET A 226 8.45 -7.97 9.20
C MET A 226 8.30 -8.55 7.80
N ILE A 227 7.06 -8.55 7.30
CA ILE A 227 6.81 -8.62 5.85
C ILE A 227 6.39 -7.24 5.38
N LEU A 228 7.19 -6.66 4.47
CA LEU A 228 6.94 -5.37 3.84
C LEU A 228 6.41 -5.59 2.42
N MET A 229 5.28 -4.99 2.07
CA MET A 229 4.63 -5.12 0.76
C MET A 229 4.44 -3.76 0.12
N GLY A 230 4.85 -3.59 -1.14
CA GLY A 230 4.67 -2.33 -1.88
C GLY A 230 4.75 -2.53 -3.39
N ASP A 231 4.34 -1.54 -4.17
CA ASP A 231 4.40 -1.58 -5.64
C ASP A 231 5.39 -0.54 -6.19
N SER A 232 5.80 0.44 -5.37
CA SER A 232 6.76 1.48 -5.72
C SER A 232 8.10 1.31 -5.01
N LEU A 233 9.15 2.00 -5.47
CA LEU A 233 10.42 2.04 -4.73
C LEU A 233 10.36 2.88 -3.46
N GLY A 234 9.38 3.79 -3.34
CA GLY A 234 9.20 4.61 -2.14
C GLY A 234 8.71 3.80 -0.94
N ASP A 235 7.99 2.70 -1.20
CA ASP A 235 7.41 1.84 -0.17
C ASP A 235 8.47 1.06 0.63
N LEU A 236 9.69 0.93 0.10
CA LEU A 236 10.82 0.29 0.79
C LEU A 236 11.16 0.97 2.13
N HIS A 237 10.73 2.21 2.31
CA HIS A 237 10.97 3.03 3.50
C HIS A 237 9.85 2.94 4.56
N MET A 238 8.73 2.29 4.26
CA MET A 238 7.58 2.23 5.18
C MET A 238 7.89 1.52 6.50
N GLY A 239 8.89 0.64 6.50
CA GLY A 239 9.33 -0.12 7.67
C GLY A 239 10.58 0.46 8.36
N ASP A 240 11.01 1.68 8.03
CA ASP A 240 12.25 2.27 8.58
C ASP A 240 12.11 2.69 10.05
N GLY A 241 10.88 2.89 10.53
CA GLY A 241 10.59 3.17 11.95
C GLY A 241 10.56 1.93 12.86
N ALA A 242 10.69 0.72 12.30
CA ALA A 242 10.66 -0.53 13.05
C ALA A 242 12.06 -1.15 13.16
N GLU A 243 12.51 -1.42 14.38
CA GLU A 243 13.71 -2.22 14.62
C GLU A 243 13.33 -3.72 14.57
N VAL A 244 13.72 -4.40 13.50
CA VAL A 244 13.40 -5.82 13.27
C VAL A 244 14.66 -6.61 12.93
N ASP A 245 14.73 -7.85 13.40
CA ASP A 245 15.83 -8.79 13.12
C ASP A 245 15.74 -9.31 11.67
N HIS A 246 14.51 -9.52 11.20
CA HIS A 246 14.23 -10.14 9.90
C HIS A 246 13.17 -9.33 9.15
N LYS A 247 13.49 -8.93 7.91
CA LYS A 247 12.59 -8.15 7.05
C LYS A 247 12.55 -8.78 5.66
N LEU A 248 11.38 -9.25 5.24
CA LEU A 248 11.14 -9.76 3.89
C LEU A 248 10.37 -8.71 3.08
N LYS A 249 10.91 -8.30 1.94
CA LYS A 249 10.34 -7.27 1.08
C LYS A 249 9.73 -7.88 -0.19
N ILE A 250 8.42 -7.68 -0.36
CA ILE A 250 7.66 -8.17 -1.50
C ILE A 250 7.21 -6.97 -2.35
N GLY A 251 7.65 -6.94 -3.60
CA GLY A 251 7.36 -5.88 -4.56
C GLY A 251 6.37 -6.31 -5.63
N PHE A 252 5.25 -5.61 -5.80
CA PHE A 252 4.32 -5.82 -6.91
C PHE A 252 4.72 -4.94 -8.10
N LEU A 253 5.22 -5.56 -9.18
CA LEU A 253 5.59 -4.85 -10.40
C LEU A 253 4.45 -4.92 -11.41
N ASN A 254 3.58 -3.92 -11.34
CA ASN A 254 2.33 -3.89 -12.10
C ASN A 254 2.45 -3.30 -13.52
N GLY A 255 3.54 -2.59 -13.83
CA GLY A 255 3.73 -1.94 -15.14
C GLY A 255 5.18 -1.54 -15.38
N ARG A 256 5.51 -1.20 -16.65
CA ARG A 256 6.90 -0.94 -17.10
C ARG A 256 7.86 -2.06 -16.70
N VAL A 257 7.41 -3.31 -16.85
CA VAL A 257 8.11 -4.51 -16.38
C VAL A 257 9.53 -4.58 -16.95
N GLU A 258 9.68 -4.48 -18.28
CA GLU A 258 10.98 -4.58 -18.95
C GLU A 258 12.00 -3.55 -18.45
N GLU A 259 11.53 -2.33 -18.15
CA GLU A 259 12.39 -1.22 -17.72
C GLU A 259 12.76 -1.32 -16.23
N SER A 260 11.89 -1.91 -15.41
CA SER A 260 11.95 -1.79 -13.95
C SER A 260 12.36 -3.08 -13.23
N LEU A 261 12.17 -4.25 -13.87
CA LEU A 261 12.33 -5.55 -13.22
C LEU A 261 13.73 -5.73 -12.59
N GLU A 262 14.79 -5.37 -13.30
CA GLU A 262 16.16 -5.51 -12.78
C GLU A 262 16.47 -4.56 -11.63
N LEU A 263 15.80 -3.41 -11.56
CA LEU A 263 15.91 -2.52 -10.41
C LEU A 263 15.11 -3.06 -9.22
N TYR A 264 13.90 -3.56 -9.47
CA TYR A 264 13.04 -4.14 -8.44
C TYR A 264 13.71 -5.37 -7.81
N LYS A 265 14.27 -6.29 -8.60
CA LYS A 265 15.01 -7.47 -8.10
C LYS A 265 16.23 -7.14 -7.24
N LYS A 266 16.79 -5.93 -7.38
CA LYS A 266 17.91 -5.45 -6.55
C LYS A 266 17.46 -4.81 -5.23
N LYS A 267 16.17 -4.49 -5.10
CA LYS A 267 15.64 -3.66 -4.02
C LYS A 267 14.59 -4.38 -3.17
N TYR A 268 13.79 -5.24 -3.82
CA TYR A 268 12.86 -6.18 -3.23
C TYR A 268 13.46 -7.58 -3.25
N ASP A 269 13.14 -8.36 -2.22
CA ASP A 269 13.59 -9.74 -2.09
C ASP A 269 12.81 -10.65 -3.04
N ILE A 270 11.49 -10.43 -3.11
CA ILE A 270 10.56 -11.13 -4.00
C ILE A 270 9.85 -10.07 -4.84
N VAL A 271 9.87 -10.21 -6.17
CA VAL A 271 9.14 -9.36 -7.11
C VAL A 271 8.05 -10.20 -7.78
N ILE A 272 6.81 -9.74 -7.69
CA ILE A 272 5.63 -10.37 -8.28
C ILE A 272 5.18 -9.51 -9.46
N VAL A 273 5.26 -10.04 -10.67
CA VAL A 273 4.99 -9.31 -11.92
C VAL A 273 3.56 -9.55 -12.37
N GLU A 274 2.82 -8.47 -12.65
CA GLU A 274 1.48 -8.49 -13.29
C GLU A 274 0.53 -9.57 -12.73
N ASP A 275 0.60 -9.80 -11.42
CA ASP A 275 -0.33 -10.66 -10.68
C ASP A 275 -1.44 -9.77 -10.11
N GLU A 276 -2.63 -10.28 -9.83
CA GLU A 276 -3.76 -9.55 -9.21
C GLU A 276 -4.25 -10.22 -7.92
N THR A 277 -3.42 -11.12 -7.38
CA THR A 277 -3.68 -11.95 -6.20
C THR A 277 -2.69 -11.66 -5.08
N LEU A 278 -3.03 -12.10 -3.87
CA LEU A 278 -2.11 -12.25 -2.74
C LEU A 278 -1.64 -13.71 -2.56
N ASP A 279 -1.65 -14.52 -3.62
CA ASP A 279 -1.29 -15.96 -3.51
C ASP A 279 0.08 -16.18 -2.88
N VAL A 280 1.11 -15.43 -3.31
CA VAL A 280 2.47 -15.56 -2.79
C VAL A 280 2.53 -15.14 -1.31
N PRO A 281 2.11 -13.92 -0.91
CA PRO A 281 2.01 -13.54 0.50
C PRO A 281 1.20 -14.52 1.35
N ASN A 282 0.05 -14.99 0.86
CA ASN A 282 -0.84 -15.87 1.62
C ASN A 282 -0.21 -17.24 1.88
N ASN A 283 0.47 -17.82 0.89
CA ASN A 283 1.15 -19.12 1.07
C ASN A 283 2.41 -19.00 1.95
N LEU A 284 3.09 -17.85 1.94
CA LEU A 284 4.14 -17.53 2.91
C LEU A 284 3.56 -17.45 4.33
N LEU A 285 2.47 -16.70 4.51
CA LEU A 285 1.77 -16.59 5.79
C LEU A 285 1.28 -17.93 6.30
N LEU A 286 0.62 -18.76 5.48
CA LEU A 286 0.22 -20.12 5.86
C LEU A 286 1.38 -20.90 6.46
N SER A 287 2.57 -20.80 5.87
CA SER A 287 3.75 -21.52 6.35
C SER A 287 4.26 -20.96 7.69
N ILE A 288 4.07 -19.68 7.98
CA ILE A 288 4.45 -19.05 9.25
C ILE A 288 3.42 -19.36 10.34
N LEU A 289 2.14 -19.22 10.02
CA LEU A 289 1.01 -19.32 10.96
C LEU A 289 0.69 -20.77 11.36
N GLU A 290 0.83 -21.74 10.45
CA GLU A 290 0.58 -23.16 10.73
C GLU A 290 1.81 -23.92 11.28
N SER A 291 2.97 -23.25 11.42
CA SER A 291 4.17 -23.86 12.01
C SER A 291 4.20 -23.78 13.55
N CYS A 292 3.12 -23.27 14.16
CA CYS A 292 2.94 -23.12 15.60
C CYS A 292 1.99 -24.16 16.20
#